data_AF-G7NLH0-F1
#
_entry.id   AF-G7NLH0-F1
#
_cell.length_a   1.000
_cell.length_b   1.000
_cell.length_c   1.000
_cell.angle_alpha   90.00
_cell.angle_beta   90.00
_cell.angle_gamma   90.00
#
_symmetry.space_group_name_H-M   'P 1'
#
loop_
_entity.id
_entity.type
_entity.pdbx_description
1 polymer ?
#
loop_
_entity_poly.entity_id
_entity_poly.type
_entity_poly.pdbx_seq_one_letter_code
_entity_poly.pdbx_strand_id
1 'polypeptide(L)'
;MTPRPGTMRLACMFSSILLFGAAGLLLFISLQDPTELAPQQAPGIKFNIRPRQPHHDVPPGGSQDGDLKAPTERITRDLSSGAPRGRNLPAPDQPQSPLQRGTRLRLRQRRRRLLIKKMPAAATIPANSSDVPFIRPGPGTLDGRWVSLHRSQQERKRVMQEACAKYRASSSRRAVTPRHVSRIFVEDRHRVLYCEVPKAGCSNWKRVLMVLAGLASSTADIQHNTVHYGSALKRLDTFDRQGILHRLSTYTKMLFVREPFERLVSAFRDKFEHPNSYYHPVFGKAILARYRANASREALRTGSGVRFPEFVQYLLDVHRPVGMDIHWDHVSRLCSPCLIDYDFVGKFESMEDDANFFLSLIRAPRNLTFPRFKDRHSQEARTTARIAHQYFAQLSALQRQRTYDFYYMDYLMFNYSKPFADLY
;
A
#
# COMPACT_ATOMS: atom_id res chain seq x y z
N MET A 1 -54.43 33.09 1.81
CA MET A 1 -53.82 31.88 2.44
C MET A 1 -52.68 31.41 1.56
N THR A 2 -51.45 31.71 1.94
CA THR A 2 -50.23 31.33 1.21
C THR A 2 -49.61 30.09 1.89
N PRO A 3 -49.24 29.03 1.14
CA PRO A 3 -48.67 27.83 1.74
C PRO A 3 -47.18 28.03 2.03
N ARG A 4 -46.72 27.53 3.19
CA ARG A 4 -45.30 27.52 3.59
C ARG A 4 -44.51 26.51 2.75
N PRO A 5 -43.29 26.84 2.27
CA PRO A 5 -42.39 25.89 1.64
C PRO A 5 -41.65 25.08 2.72
N GLY A 6 -41.55 23.75 2.56
CA GLY A 6 -40.64 22.95 3.38
C GLY A 6 -41.20 21.70 4.07
N THR A 7 -42.19 21.01 3.49
CA THR A 7 -42.46 19.62 3.87
C THR A 7 -42.55 18.76 2.62
N MET A 8 -41.38 18.25 2.16
CA MET A 8 -41.39 17.04 1.33
C MET A 8 -42.10 15.97 2.15
N ARG A 9 -43.26 15.53 1.68
CA ARG A 9 -44.03 14.47 2.34
C ARG A 9 -43.11 13.26 2.48
N LEU A 10 -42.93 12.77 3.70
CA LEU A 10 -42.11 11.61 4.03
C LEU A 10 -42.43 10.41 3.11
N ALA A 11 -43.68 10.31 2.67
CA ALA A 11 -44.15 9.35 1.66
C ALA A 11 -43.41 9.43 0.31
N CYS A 12 -43.04 10.62 -0.18
CA CYS A 12 -42.30 10.78 -1.44
C CYS A 12 -40.83 10.32 -1.31
N MET A 13 -40.21 10.52 -0.14
CA MET A 13 -38.88 10.00 0.16
C MET A 13 -38.89 8.48 0.21
N PHE A 14 -39.86 7.89 0.93
CA PHE A 14 -40.01 6.42 1.00
C PHE A 14 -40.32 5.81 -0.36
N SER A 15 -41.19 6.43 -1.15
CA SER A 15 -41.50 5.99 -2.51
C SER A 15 -40.27 6.04 -3.41
N SER A 16 -39.45 7.09 -3.31
CA SER A 16 -38.21 7.20 -4.09
C SER A 16 -37.20 6.12 -3.70
N ILE A 17 -37.02 5.86 -2.40
CA ILE A 17 -36.10 4.81 -1.91
C ILE A 17 -36.58 3.42 -2.36
N LEU A 18 -37.88 3.15 -2.31
CA LEU A 18 -38.46 1.89 -2.79
C LEU A 18 -38.27 1.73 -4.31
N LEU A 19 -38.50 2.78 -5.09
CA LEU A 19 -38.31 2.77 -6.54
C LEU A 19 -36.84 2.55 -6.93
N PHE A 20 -35.91 3.25 -6.29
CA PHE A 20 -34.48 3.06 -6.52
C PHE A 20 -33.99 1.68 -6.02
N GLY A 21 -34.53 1.19 -4.91
CA GLY A 21 -34.23 -0.15 -4.38
C GLY A 21 -34.72 -1.26 -5.31
N ALA A 22 -35.95 -1.15 -5.81
CA ALA A 22 -36.52 -2.11 -6.75
C ALA A 22 -35.80 -2.10 -8.11
N ALA A 23 -35.49 -0.90 -8.64
CA ALA A 23 -34.71 -0.76 -9.87
C ALA A 23 -33.28 -1.32 -9.71
N GLY A 24 -32.64 -1.08 -8.57
CA GLY A 24 -31.32 -1.63 -8.25
C GLY A 24 -31.34 -3.16 -8.13
N LEU A 25 -32.39 -3.74 -7.54
CA LEU A 25 -32.56 -5.18 -7.42
C LEU A 25 -32.82 -5.84 -8.80
N LEU A 26 -33.65 -5.23 -9.63
CA LEU A 26 -33.88 -5.71 -11.00
C LEU A 26 -32.61 -5.63 -11.86
N LEU A 27 -31.83 -4.54 -11.72
CA LEU A 27 -30.55 -4.41 -12.39
C LEU A 27 -29.58 -5.51 -11.90
N PHE A 28 -29.52 -5.76 -10.59
CA PHE A 28 -28.69 -6.81 -10.01
C PHE A 28 -29.06 -8.21 -10.53
N ILE A 29 -30.36 -8.52 -10.60
CA ILE A 29 -30.86 -9.79 -11.15
C ILE A 29 -30.52 -9.90 -12.65
N SER A 30 -30.66 -8.80 -13.41
CA SER A 30 -30.34 -8.79 -14.85
C SER A 30 -28.84 -8.87 -15.17
N LEU A 31 -27.99 -8.58 -14.17
CA LEU A 31 -26.52 -8.67 -14.28
C LEU A 31 -25.97 -10.01 -13.79
N GLN A 32 -26.81 -10.88 -13.22
CA GLN A 32 -26.44 -12.25 -12.86
C GLN A 32 -26.54 -13.16 -14.07
N ASP A 33 -25.45 -13.89 -14.35
CA ASP A 33 -25.33 -14.85 -15.45
C ASP A 33 -26.28 -16.05 -15.20
N PRO A 34 -27.15 -16.46 -16.14
CA PRO A 34 -28.15 -17.52 -15.92
C PRO A 34 -27.58 -18.88 -15.51
N THR A 35 -26.27 -19.10 -15.64
CA THR A 35 -25.59 -20.33 -15.22
C THR A 35 -25.35 -20.46 -13.71
N GLU A 36 -25.56 -19.42 -12.89
CA GLU A 36 -25.40 -19.51 -11.42
C GLU A 36 -26.70 -19.86 -10.66
N LEU A 37 -27.84 -20.00 -11.35
CA LEU A 37 -29.14 -20.30 -10.72
C LEU A 37 -29.65 -21.73 -10.94
N ALA A 38 -28.83 -22.65 -11.48
CA ALA A 38 -29.21 -24.06 -11.56
C ALA A 38 -29.13 -24.73 -10.16
N PRO A 39 -30.22 -25.30 -9.62
CA PRO A 39 -30.16 -26.07 -8.38
C PRO A 39 -29.31 -27.33 -8.61
N GLN A 40 -28.28 -27.52 -7.80
CA GLN A 40 -27.60 -28.82 -7.71
C GLN A 40 -28.60 -29.86 -7.21
N GLN A 41 -28.98 -30.81 -8.06
CA GLN A 41 -29.71 -32.01 -7.66
C GLN A 41 -28.81 -32.84 -6.74
N ALA A 42 -29.09 -32.80 -5.44
CA ALA A 42 -28.62 -33.81 -4.50
C ALA A 42 -29.37 -35.13 -4.77
N PRO A 43 -28.68 -36.29 -4.84
CA PRO A 43 -29.36 -37.56 -5.09
C PRO A 43 -30.22 -37.96 -3.90
N GLY A 44 -31.53 -38.03 -4.13
CA GLY A 44 -32.54 -38.43 -3.16
C GLY A 44 -32.40 -39.90 -2.75
N ILE A 45 -32.33 -40.11 -1.44
CA ILE A 45 -32.44 -41.38 -0.74
C ILE A 45 -33.83 -41.96 -1.02
N LYS A 46 -33.91 -43.06 -1.78
CA LYS A 46 -35.13 -43.85 -1.94
C LYS A 46 -35.23 -44.84 -0.78
N PHE A 47 -36.16 -44.60 0.14
CA PHE A 47 -36.63 -45.62 1.08
C PHE A 47 -37.52 -46.61 0.32
N ASN A 48 -37.03 -47.84 0.14
CA ASN A 48 -37.85 -48.97 -0.29
C ASN A 48 -37.88 -49.97 0.87
N ILE A 49 -39.06 -50.09 1.52
CA ILE A 49 -39.34 -51.09 2.53
C ILE A 49 -39.91 -52.31 1.81
N ARG A 50 -39.18 -53.44 1.80
CA ARG A 50 -39.76 -54.78 1.64
C ARG A 50 -38.90 -55.81 2.40
N PRO A 51 -39.50 -56.85 3.02
CA PRO A 51 -38.89 -57.57 4.14
C PRO A 51 -37.77 -58.54 3.75
N ARG A 52 -36.83 -58.73 4.69
CA ARG A 52 -35.72 -59.69 4.70
C ARG A 52 -36.16 -61.15 4.52
N GLN A 53 -35.29 -61.94 3.86
CA GLN A 53 -34.80 -63.26 4.34
C GLN A 53 -33.49 -63.64 3.58
N PRO A 54 -32.68 -64.62 4.06
CA PRO A 54 -31.28 -64.36 4.40
C PRO A 54 -30.21 -65.27 3.71
N HIS A 55 -28.94 -64.90 3.90
CA HIS A 55 -27.69 -65.66 3.75
C HIS A 55 -27.19 -66.06 2.35
N HIS A 56 -25.99 -65.61 1.95
CA HIS A 56 -24.73 -66.34 2.17
C HIS A 56 -23.50 -65.56 1.64
N ASP A 57 -22.35 -65.91 2.24
CA ASP A 57 -21.04 -65.27 2.19
C ASP A 57 -20.18 -65.59 0.94
N VAL A 58 -19.13 -64.77 0.79
CA VAL A 58 -17.79 -65.00 0.19
C VAL A 58 -17.55 -64.58 -1.31
N PRO A 59 -16.46 -63.81 -1.59
CA PRO A 59 -16.00 -63.37 -2.94
C PRO A 59 -14.96 -64.39 -3.49
N PRO A 60 -13.97 -64.11 -4.41
CA PRO A 60 -13.65 -62.95 -5.26
C PRO A 60 -13.30 -63.34 -6.72
N GLY A 61 -12.89 -62.36 -7.54
CA GLY A 61 -11.80 -62.60 -8.51
C GLY A 61 -11.95 -62.07 -9.93
N GLY A 62 -10.99 -61.23 -10.32
CA GLY A 62 -10.44 -61.08 -11.68
C GLY A 62 -11.32 -60.40 -12.72
N SER A 63 -10.83 -59.83 -13.82
CA SER A 63 -9.50 -59.50 -14.32
C SER A 63 -9.78 -58.95 -15.74
N GLN A 64 -9.09 -57.87 -16.15
CA GLN A 64 -8.79 -57.53 -17.57
C GLN A 64 -9.99 -57.28 -18.52
N ASP A 65 -9.90 -56.61 -19.65
CA ASP A 65 -8.90 -55.77 -20.30
C ASP A 65 -9.64 -54.98 -21.39
N GLY A 66 -9.07 -53.83 -21.77
CA GLY A 66 -9.07 -53.31 -23.15
C GLY A 66 -10.39 -52.85 -23.78
N ASP A 67 -10.39 -52.07 -24.86
CA ASP A 67 -9.37 -51.23 -25.45
C ASP A 67 -10.09 -50.37 -26.52
N LEU A 68 -9.49 -49.20 -26.83
CA LEU A 68 -9.48 -48.51 -28.13
C LEU A 68 -10.74 -47.89 -28.79
N LYS A 69 -10.53 -46.60 -29.12
CA LYS A 69 -10.78 -45.89 -30.40
C LYS A 69 -12.19 -45.31 -30.72
N ALA A 70 -12.30 -44.00 -30.45
CA ALA A 70 -12.44 -42.84 -31.38
C ALA A 70 -12.69 -43.10 -32.91
N PRO A 71 -12.89 -42.06 -33.75
CA PRO A 71 -13.75 -40.84 -33.68
C PRO A 71 -14.42 -40.54 -35.06
N THR A 72 -15.28 -39.51 -35.17
CA THR A 72 -15.44 -38.66 -36.40
C THR A 72 -16.34 -37.44 -36.07
N GLU A 73 -15.84 -36.20 -36.27
CA GLU A 73 -16.18 -35.25 -37.37
C GLU A 73 -17.61 -34.68 -37.31
N ARG A 74 -17.97 -33.43 -37.67
CA ARG A 74 -17.34 -32.17 -38.13
C ARG A 74 -18.55 -31.22 -38.40
N ILE A 75 -18.26 -29.97 -38.82
CA ILE A 75 -19.14 -29.01 -39.56
C ILE A 75 -19.95 -28.02 -38.68
N THR A 76 -20.13 -26.72 -38.98
CA THR A 76 -19.41 -25.55 -39.55
C THR A 76 -20.37 -24.34 -39.43
N ARG A 77 -19.84 -23.09 -39.56
CA ARG A 77 -20.51 -21.87 -40.10
C ARG A 77 -21.51 -21.12 -39.19
N ASP A 78 -21.66 -19.78 -39.21
CA ASP A 78 -20.92 -18.63 -39.78
C ASP A 78 -21.66 -17.31 -39.35
N LEU A 79 -20.96 -16.16 -39.42
CA LEU A 79 -21.45 -14.77 -39.70
C LEU A 79 -22.39 -14.04 -38.69
N SER A 80 -22.49 -12.70 -38.57
CA SER A 80 -21.66 -11.49 -38.78
C SER A 80 -22.50 -10.24 -38.41
N SER A 81 -21.85 -9.25 -37.77
CA SER A 81 -21.98 -7.76 -37.88
C SER A 81 -23.32 -7.00 -38.01
N GLY A 82 -23.42 -5.86 -37.31
CA GLY A 82 -24.26 -4.72 -37.71
C GLY A 82 -24.27 -3.49 -36.76
N ALA A 83 -23.62 -2.39 -37.16
CA ALA A 83 -23.83 -0.98 -36.77
C ALA A 83 -24.00 -0.17 -38.11
N PRO A 84 -24.34 1.16 -38.23
CA PRO A 84 -23.84 2.31 -37.43
C PRO A 84 -24.68 3.66 -37.42
N ARG A 85 -24.05 4.75 -36.92
CA ARG A 85 -24.27 6.23 -37.12
C ARG A 85 -25.46 6.91 -36.39
N GLY A 86 -25.43 8.16 -35.88
CA GLY A 86 -24.45 9.27 -35.78
C GLY A 86 -25.19 10.64 -35.68
N ARG A 87 -24.65 11.68 -34.98
CA ARG A 87 -24.68 13.14 -35.30
C ARG A 87 -24.52 14.12 -34.10
N ASN A 88 -23.47 14.96 -34.20
CA ASN A 88 -23.30 16.43 -34.06
C ASN A 88 -23.89 17.32 -32.92
N LEU A 89 -22.94 18.05 -32.29
CA LEU A 89 -22.84 19.40 -31.67
C LEU A 89 -23.86 20.51 -32.10
N PRO A 90 -24.07 21.65 -31.36
CA PRO A 90 -23.00 22.53 -30.81
C PRO A 90 -23.26 23.30 -29.48
N ALA A 91 -22.20 23.99 -29.01
CA ALA A 91 -22.18 25.01 -27.93
C ALA A 91 -22.56 26.41 -28.45
N PRO A 92 -22.83 27.39 -27.56
CA PRO A 92 -21.97 28.58 -27.53
C PRO A 92 -21.76 29.29 -26.16
N ASP A 93 -20.61 29.99 -26.09
CA ASP A 93 -20.28 31.30 -25.50
C ASP A 93 -20.34 31.66 -24.00
N GLN A 94 -19.17 32.13 -23.52
CA GLN A 94 -18.93 33.10 -22.44
C GLN A 94 -19.17 34.54 -22.95
N PRO A 95 -19.41 35.54 -22.07
CA PRO A 95 -18.30 36.40 -21.65
C PRO A 95 -18.36 36.96 -20.20
N GLN A 96 -17.16 37.03 -19.62
CA GLN A 96 -16.57 38.14 -18.85
C GLN A 96 -17.10 38.62 -17.48
N SER A 97 -16.10 39.04 -16.70
CA SER A 97 -16.05 39.52 -15.32
C SER A 97 -16.50 40.97 -15.14
N PRO A 98 -16.62 41.41 -13.86
CA PRO A 98 -15.93 42.63 -13.48
C PRO A 98 -15.12 42.50 -12.18
N LEU A 99 -13.91 43.07 -12.21
CA LEU A 99 -13.22 43.56 -11.01
C LEU A 99 -14.05 44.67 -10.36
N GLN A 100 -14.12 44.70 -9.03
CA GLN A 100 -14.02 45.96 -8.29
C GLN A 100 -13.41 45.80 -6.89
N ARG A 101 -12.52 46.74 -6.59
CA ARG A 101 -11.88 47.05 -5.31
C ARG A 101 -12.92 47.42 -4.25
N GLY A 102 -12.70 46.97 -3.02
CA GLY A 102 -13.34 47.51 -1.82
C GLY A 102 -12.41 47.38 -0.62
N THR A 103 -11.99 48.53 -0.08
CA THR A 103 -10.96 48.67 0.96
C THR A 103 -11.58 48.65 2.37
N ARG A 104 -10.82 48.08 3.33
CA ARG A 104 -10.82 48.31 4.79
C ARG A 104 -12.07 47.92 5.58
N LEU A 105 -11.85 47.10 6.63
CA LEU A 105 -12.12 47.47 8.02
C LEU A 105 -11.27 46.58 8.96
N ARG A 106 -10.42 47.24 9.75
CA ARG A 106 -9.65 46.66 10.86
C ARG A 106 -10.60 46.44 12.04
N LEU A 107 -10.60 45.25 12.63
CA LEU A 107 -11.03 45.05 14.01
C LEU A 107 -9.80 44.71 14.88
N ARG A 108 -9.46 45.64 15.79
CA ARG A 108 -8.59 45.40 16.95
C ARG A 108 -9.44 44.87 18.09
N GLN A 109 -8.91 43.86 18.80
CA GLN A 109 -9.04 43.55 20.24
C GLN A 109 -8.83 42.04 20.40
N ARG A 110 -8.19 41.48 21.42
CA ARG A 110 -7.62 41.96 22.68
C ARG A 110 -6.61 40.89 23.10
N ARG A 111 -5.37 41.26 23.41
CA ARG A 111 -4.39 40.36 24.02
C ARG A 111 -4.85 40.04 25.46
N ARG A 112 -5.01 38.76 25.80
CA ARG A 112 -4.98 38.29 27.19
C ARG A 112 -3.67 37.52 27.39
N ARG A 113 -2.78 38.11 28.21
CA ARG A 113 -1.60 37.43 28.77
C ARG A 113 -2.11 36.51 29.89
N LEU A 114 -1.82 35.22 29.79
CA LEU A 114 -1.97 34.28 30.89
C LEU A 114 -0.56 33.96 31.41
N LEU A 115 -0.26 34.51 32.59
CA LEU A 115 0.88 34.16 33.44
C LEU A 115 0.59 32.78 34.03
N ILE A 116 1.39 31.78 33.68
CA ILE A 116 1.43 30.51 34.41
C ILE A 116 2.59 30.58 35.39
N LYS A 117 2.20 30.51 36.67
CA LYS A 117 3.01 30.55 37.89
C LYS A 117 3.84 29.27 37.98
N LYS A 118 5.16 29.41 38.13
CA LYS A 118 6.07 28.34 38.57
C LYS A 118 5.65 27.88 39.98
N MET A 119 5.69 26.57 40.22
CA MET A 119 5.73 25.98 41.56
C MET A 119 6.99 25.12 41.72
N PRO A 120 7.51 24.97 42.95
CA PRO A 120 8.93 24.74 43.23
C PRO A 120 9.33 23.26 43.22
N ALA A 121 10.65 23.07 43.18
CA ALA A 121 11.36 21.81 43.28
C ALA A 121 11.10 21.11 44.62
N ALA A 122 10.89 19.79 44.58
CA ALA A 122 10.90 18.92 45.74
C ALA A 122 12.29 18.31 45.92
N ALA A 123 12.76 18.35 47.16
CA ALA A 123 14.07 17.93 47.62
C ALA A 123 14.22 16.40 47.76
N THR A 124 15.48 15.99 47.69
CA THR A 124 16.09 14.68 47.94
C THR A 124 15.92 14.14 49.36
N ILE A 125 15.79 12.80 49.48
CA ILE A 125 16.08 12.01 50.70
C ILE A 125 17.00 10.83 50.28
N PRO A 126 18.01 10.42 51.09
CA PRO A 126 19.16 9.62 50.63
C PRO A 126 19.06 8.10 50.85
N ALA A 127 19.85 7.42 50.00
CA ALA A 127 20.65 6.20 50.16
C ALA A 127 20.08 4.92 50.83
N ASN A 128 20.16 3.81 50.07
CA ASN A 128 20.72 2.56 50.59
C ASN A 128 21.56 1.87 49.51
N SER A 129 22.77 1.48 49.89
CA SER A 129 23.82 0.94 49.05
C SER A 129 23.62 -0.55 48.76
N SER A 130 23.98 -0.95 47.55
CA SER A 130 24.37 -2.33 47.23
C SER A 130 25.43 -2.22 46.14
N ASP A 131 26.68 -2.38 46.56
CA ASP A 131 27.87 -2.31 45.71
C ASP A 131 27.83 -3.38 44.62
N VAL A 132 27.77 -2.93 43.37
CA VAL A 132 28.16 -3.71 42.19
C VAL A 132 29.06 -2.79 41.36
N PRO A 133 30.25 -3.22 40.91
CA PRO A 133 31.22 -2.32 40.30
C PRO A 133 30.67 -1.65 39.04
N PHE A 134 30.39 -0.36 39.14
CA PHE A 134 30.08 0.50 38.01
C PHE A 134 31.34 0.64 37.15
N ILE A 135 31.42 -0.10 36.06
CA ILE A 135 32.30 0.27 34.95
C ILE A 135 31.75 1.60 34.41
N ARG A 136 32.37 2.71 34.81
CA ARG A 136 32.13 4.03 34.22
C ARG A 136 32.49 3.97 32.74
N PRO A 137 31.54 4.16 31.80
CA PRO A 137 31.92 4.49 30.43
C PRO A 137 32.58 5.87 30.49
N GLY A 138 33.84 5.96 30.07
CA GLY A 138 34.58 7.21 30.02
C GLY A 138 33.86 8.27 29.15
N PRO A 139 34.07 9.56 29.43
CA PRO A 139 33.53 10.62 28.60
C PRO A 139 34.31 10.73 27.28
N GLY A 140 33.58 10.75 26.16
CA GLY A 140 34.06 11.46 24.97
C GLY A 140 34.65 10.65 23.81
N THR A 141 34.00 9.57 23.38
CA THR A 141 33.84 9.33 21.95
C THR A 141 32.34 9.35 21.65
N LEU A 142 31.84 10.47 21.11
CA LEU A 142 30.70 10.33 20.20
C LEU A 142 31.23 9.42 19.09
N ASP A 143 30.88 8.13 19.17
CA ASP A 143 31.29 7.06 18.25
C ASP A 143 31.38 7.63 16.84
N GLY A 144 32.52 7.53 16.16
CA GLY A 144 32.70 8.10 14.82
C GLY A 144 31.59 7.65 13.86
N ARG A 145 30.97 6.51 14.16
CA ARG A 145 29.75 6.01 13.53
C ARG A 145 28.54 6.93 13.66
N TRP A 146 28.22 7.46 14.85
CA TRP A 146 27.10 8.41 15.05
C TRP A 146 27.32 9.71 14.26
N VAL A 147 28.57 10.19 14.19
CA VAL A 147 28.93 11.37 13.39
C VAL A 147 28.74 11.09 11.89
N SER A 148 29.18 9.92 11.42
CA SER A 148 28.99 9.48 10.03
C SER A 148 27.52 9.35 9.64
N LEU A 149 26.70 8.76 10.52
CA LEU A 149 25.26 8.61 10.30
C LEU A 149 24.55 9.97 10.28
N HIS A 150 24.91 10.87 11.19
CA HIS A 150 24.38 12.24 11.16
C HIS A 150 24.71 12.96 9.85
N ARG A 151 25.97 12.88 9.39
CA ARG A 151 26.39 13.45 8.11
C ARG A 151 25.63 12.83 6.93
N SER A 152 25.43 11.52 6.95
CA SER A 152 24.66 10.79 5.93
C SER A 152 23.20 11.27 5.87
N GLN A 153 22.56 11.53 7.02
CA GLN A 153 21.21 12.07 7.06
C GLN A 153 21.12 13.50 6.52
N GLN A 154 22.08 14.37 6.85
CA GLN A 154 22.13 15.73 6.29
C GLN A 154 22.26 15.69 4.76
N GLU A 155 23.13 14.82 4.24
CA GLU A 155 23.32 14.67 2.80
C GLU A 155 22.07 14.13 2.10
N ARG A 156 21.43 13.09 2.67
CA ARG A 156 20.18 12.54 2.13
C ARG A 156 19.07 13.60 2.09
N LYS A 157 18.96 14.44 3.13
CA LYS A 157 17.99 15.53 3.17
C LYS A 157 18.31 16.60 2.12
N ARG A 158 19.59 16.98 1.98
CA ARG A 158 20.05 17.94 0.97
C ARG A 158 19.71 17.49 -0.44
N VAL A 159 20.08 16.26 -0.83
CA VAL A 159 19.80 15.73 -2.18
C VAL A 159 18.30 15.67 -2.46
N MET A 160 17.49 15.22 -1.50
CA MET A 160 16.03 15.21 -1.64
C MET A 160 15.47 16.63 -1.85
N GLN A 161 15.95 17.61 -1.10
CA GLN A 161 15.54 19.01 -1.24
C GLN A 161 15.96 19.61 -2.59
N GLU A 162 17.17 19.30 -3.07
CA GLU A 162 17.67 19.74 -4.38
C GLU A 162 16.85 19.14 -5.53
N ALA A 163 16.54 17.84 -5.47
CA ALA A 163 15.66 17.19 -6.43
C ALA A 163 14.27 17.85 -6.42
N CYS A 164 13.73 18.14 -5.24
CA CYS A 164 12.46 18.86 -5.13
C CYS A 164 12.55 20.29 -5.66
N ALA A 165 13.63 21.02 -5.43
CA ALA A 165 13.80 22.38 -5.96
C ALA A 165 13.88 22.39 -7.50
N LYS A 166 14.55 21.39 -8.09
CA LYS A 166 14.71 21.27 -9.55
C LYS A 166 13.42 20.88 -10.27
N TYR A 167 12.63 19.96 -9.71
CA TYR A 167 11.46 19.38 -10.39
C TYR A 167 10.12 19.92 -9.90
N ARG A 168 10.10 20.85 -8.94
CA ARG A 168 8.88 21.61 -8.62
C ARG A 168 8.66 22.67 -9.68
N ALA A 169 7.49 22.65 -10.30
CA ALA A 169 6.99 23.85 -10.98
C ALA A 169 6.96 25.01 -9.97
N SER A 170 7.50 26.17 -10.36
CA SER A 170 7.68 27.39 -9.56
C SER A 170 6.40 27.93 -8.91
N SER A 171 5.25 27.36 -9.26
CA SER A 171 3.91 27.70 -8.82
C SER A 171 3.23 26.48 -8.16
N SER A 172 3.60 26.17 -6.92
CA SER A 172 2.59 25.95 -5.87
C SER A 172 3.23 25.64 -4.51
N ARG A 173 3.06 26.56 -3.57
CA ARG A 173 2.92 26.21 -2.15
C ARG A 173 1.58 25.47 -1.97
N ARG A 174 1.45 24.29 -2.57
CA ARG A 174 0.24 23.45 -2.46
C ARG A 174 0.03 23.16 -0.98
N ALA A 175 -1.15 23.50 -0.48
CA ALA A 175 -1.53 23.12 0.87
C ALA A 175 -1.49 21.59 0.99
N VAL A 176 -0.98 21.08 2.11
CA VAL A 176 -1.06 19.66 2.42
C VAL A 176 -2.53 19.28 2.53
N THR A 177 -2.93 18.20 1.87
CA THR A 177 -4.29 17.66 1.86
C THR A 177 -4.27 16.28 2.53
N PRO A 178 -5.41 15.75 3.02
CA PRO A 178 -5.46 14.41 3.60
C PRO A 178 -4.89 13.33 2.67
N ARG A 179 -5.07 13.46 1.35
CA ARG A 179 -4.50 12.51 0.39
C ARG A 179 -2.97 12.42 0.47
N HIS A 180 -2.28 13.56 0.62
CA HIS A 180 -0.82 13.63 0.72
C HIS A 180 -0.28 12.96 2.00
N VAL A 181 -1.09 12.83 3.04
CA VAL A 181 -0.69 12.27 4.35
C VAL A 181 -1.34 10.94 4.67
N SER A 182 -2.09 10.36 3.74
CA SER A 182 -2.80 9.08 3.90
C SER A 182 -1.89 7.88 4.17
N ARG A 183 -0.60 8.01 3.88
CA ARG A 183 0.44 6.99 4.14
C ARG A 183 1.24 7.22 5.41
N ILE A 184 0.93 8.28 6.15
CA ILE A 184 1.69 8.66 7.34
C ILE A 184 1.00 8.11 8.58
N PHE A 185 1.69 7.23 9.30
CA PHE A 185 1.28 6.76 10.61
C PHE A 185 1.75 7.71 11.71
N VAL A 186 0.95 7.83 12.76
CA VAL A 186 1.18 8.72 13.89
C VAL A 186 1.45 7.90 15.14
N GLU A 187 2.58 8.17 15.79
CA GLU A 187 2.91 7.70 17.13
C GLU A 187 3.08 8.94 18.02
N ASP A 188 2.10 9.19 18.89
CA ASP A 188 2.02 10.43 19.66
C ASP A 188 2.98 10.47 20.87
N ARG A 189 3.39 9.33 21.45
CA ARG A 189 4.22 9.29 22.68
C ARG A 189 5.63 9.80 22.45
N HIS A 190 6.26 9.40 21.35
CA HIS A 190 7.60 9.86 20.93
C HIS A 190 7.52 10.92 19.83
N ARG A 191 6.30 11.35 19.48
CA ARG A 191 6.03 12.39 18.47
C ARG A 191 6.65 12.05 17.12
N VAL A 192 6.33 10.87 16.60
CA VAL A 192 6.86 10.34 15.34
C VAL A 192 5.76 10.31 14.27
N LEU A 193 6.13 10.74 13.07
CA LEU A 193 5.36 10.54 11.84
C LEU A 193 6.14 9.61 10.92
N TYR A 194 5.57 8.46 10.58
CA TYR A 194 6.20 7.46 9.71
C TYR A 194 5.45 7.35 8.40
N CYS A 195 6.08 7.70 7.28
CA CYS A 195 5.47 7.40 5.98
C CYS A 195 5.74 5.96 5.55
N GLU A 196 4.66 5.21 5.31
CA GLU A 196 4.73 3.84 4.83
C GLU A 196 5.16 3.79 3.36
N VAL A 197 6.31 3.16 3.14
CA VAL A 197 6.74 2.68 1.82
C VAL A 197 6.69 1.15 1.81
N PRO A 198 5.76 0.53 1.07
CA PRO A 198 5.72 -0.91 0.96
C PRO A 198 7.04 -1.48 0.42
N LYS A 199 7.41 -2.65 0.96
CA LYS A 199 8.63 -3.40 0.61
C LYS A 199 9.96 -2.72 0.99
N ALA A 200 9.92 -1.65 1.78
CA ALA A 200 11.07 -1.00 2.42
C ALA A 200 11.09 -1.21 3.96
N GLY A 201 10.67 -2.39 4.43
CA GLY A 201 10.66 -2.72 5.88
C GLY A 201 9.43 -2.22 6.65
N CYS A 202 8.37 -1.78 5.95
CA CYS A 202 7.22 -1.13 6.55
C CYS A 202 6.48 -1.94 7.64
N SER A 203 6.37 -3.26 7.48
CA SER A 203 5.70 -4.11 8.47
C SER A 203 6.43 -4.08 9.80
N ASN A 204 7.77 -4.14 9.77
CA ASN A 204 8.60 -4.09 10.99
C ASN A 204 8.61 -2.68 11.59
N TRP A 205 8.60 -1.61 10.78
CA TRP A 205 8.42 -0.25 11.30
C TRP A 205 7.10 -0.06 12.02
N LYS A 206 5.99 -0.57 11.47
CA LYS A 206 4.70 -0.54 12.18
C LYS A 206 4.73 -1.31 13.50
N ARG A 207 5.40 -2.46 13.57
CA ARG A 207 5.61 -3.18 14.85
C ARG A 207 6.36 -2.32 15.86
N VAL A 208 7.43 -1.65 15.43
CA VAL A 208 8.18 -0.71 16.26
C VAL A 208 7.28 0.42 16.77
N LEU A 209 6.47 1.05 15.90
CA LEU A 209 5.53 2.09 16.30
C LEU A 209 4.49 1.58 17.30
N MET A 210 4.01 0.34 17.16
CA MET A 210 3.08 -0.27 18.11
C MET A 210 3.73 -0.46 19.49
N VAL A 211 4.98 -0.92 19.55
CA VAL A 211 5.72 -1.02 20.82
C VAL A 211 5.98 0.36 21.43
N LEU A 212 6.37 1.35 20.63
CA LEU A 212 6.56 2.75 21.08
C LEU A 212 5.26 3.35 21.63
N ALA A 213 4.11 3.03 21.03
CA ALA A 213 2.79 3.43 21.51
C ALA A 213 2.33 2.68 22.77
N GLY A 214 3.09 1.69 23.25
CA GLY A 214 2.74 0.84 24.39
C GLY A 214 1.61 -0.15 24.08
N LEU A 215 1.41 -0.50 22.80
CA LEU A 215 0.38 -1.44 22.36
C LEU A 215 0.86 -2.90 22.37
N ALA A 216 2.16 -3.12 22.55
CA ALA A 216 2.77 -4.44 22.67
C ALA A 216 4.10 -4.34 23.46
N SER A 217 4.48 -5.44 24.13
CA SER A 217 5.74 -5.58 24.86
C SER A 217 6.95 -5.80 23.95
N SER A 218 6.75 -6.55 22.87
CA SER A 218 7.81 -6.90 21.92
C SER A 218 7.27 -6.85 20.50
N THR A 219 8.16 -6.58 19.55
CA THR A 219 7.86 -6.62 18.12
C THR A 219 7.63 -8.04 17.62
N ALA A 220 8.21 -9.05 18.28
CA ALA A 220 8.06 -10.46 17.93
C ALA A 220 6.63 -10.98 18.19
N ASP A 221 5.93 -10.40 19.16
CA ASP A 221 4.58 -10.81 19.57
C ASP A 221 3.49 -10.34 18.57
N ILE A 222 3.85 -9.46 17.64
CA ILE A 222 2.90 -8.80 16.75
C ILE A 222 2.80 -9.53 15.41
N GLN A 223 1.68 -10.22 15.22
CA GLN A 223 1.36 -10.93 13.99
C GLN A 223 1.20 -10.00 12.77
N HIS A 224 1.49 -10.53 11.58
CA HIS A 224 1.43 -9.79 10.31
C HIS A 224 0.05 -9.16 10.05
N ASN A 225 -1.04 -9.89 10.30
CA ASN A 225 -2.38 -9.36 10.03
C ASN A 225 -2.72 -8.17 10.95
N THR A 226 -2.28 -8.20 12.21
CA THR A 226 -2.44 -7.08 13.14
C THR A 226 -1.74 -5.81 12.64
N VAL A 227 -0.56 -5.97 12.02
CA VAL A 227 0.23 -4.85 11.47
C VAL A 227 -0.44 -4.16 10.27
N HIS A 228 -1.16 -4.92 9.44
CA HIS A 228 -1.69 -4.41 8.18
C HIS A 228 -3.19 -4.12 8.19
N TYR A 229 -3.95 -4.88 8.96
CA TYR A 229 -5.41 -4.79 9.01
C TYR A 229 -5.93 -4.33 10.38
N GLY A 230 -5.06 -4.23 11.38
CA GLY A 230 -5.40 -3.63 12.66
C GLY A 230 -5.61 -2.12 12.55
N SER A 231 -6.53 -1.59 13.35
CA SER A 231 -6.79 -0.16 13.51
C SER A 231 -5.94 0.52 14.60
N ALA A 232 -4.96 -0.21 15.13
CA ALA A 232 -4.22 0.18 16.34
C ALA A 232 -3.33 1.42 16.11
N LEU A 233 -2.69 1.54 14.95
CA LEU A 233 -1.93 2.72 14.58
C LEU A 233 -2.82 3.72 13.83
N LYS A 234 -2.87 4.96 14.32
CA LYS A 234 -3.60 6.04 13.67
C LYS A 234 -2.86 6.51 12.42
N ARG A 235 -3.60 6.86 11.38
CA ARG A 235 -3.05 7.54 10.20
C ARG A 235 -3.26 9.04 10.32
N LEU A 236 -2.37 9.83 9.75
CA LEU A 236 -2.40 11.28 9.87
C LEU A 236 -3.63 11.88 9.16
N ASP A 237 -4.12 11.23 8.10
CA ASP A 237 -5.32 11.63 7.37
C ASP A 237 -6.64 11.44 8.17
N THR A 238 -6.62 10.74 9.31
CA THR A 238 -7.79 10.61 10.19
C THR A 238 -7.94 11.79 11.15
N PHE A 239 -6.96 12.69 11.22
CA PHE A 239 -7.03 13.90 12.03
C PHE A 239 -7.65 15.05 11.24
N ASP A 240 -8.21 16.02 11.96
CA ASP A 240 -8.69 17.26 11.35
C ASP A 240 -7.52 18.12 10.83
N ARG A 241 -7.85 19.18 10.09
CA ARG A 241 -6.83 20.05 9.47
C ARG A 241 -5.84 20.62 10.51
N GLN A 242 -6.32 21.03 11.68
CA GLN A 242 -5.45 21.57 12.72
C GLN A 242 -4.54 20.49 13.30
N GLY A 243 -5.07 19.30 13.58
CA GLY A 243 -4.32 18.15 14.07
C GLY A 243 -3.24 17.67 13.10
N ILE A 244 -3.53 17.70 11.79
CA ILE A 244 -2.54 17.41 10.74
C ILE A 244 -1.40 18.43 10.78
N LEU A 245 -1.71 19.73 10.72
CA LEU A 245 -0.69 20.79 10.68
C LEU A 245 0.14 20.84 11.97
N HIS A 246 -0.49 20.64 13.13
CA HIS A 246 0.21 20.57 14.41
C HIS A 246 1.25 19.46 14.43
N ARG A 247 0.89 18.26 13.97
CA ARG A 247 1.82 17.12 13.95
C ARG A 247 2.92 17.32 12.92
N LEU A 248 2.59 17.75 11.69
CA LEU A 248 3.60 18.02 10.67
C LEU A 248 4.66 19.03 11.13
N SER A 249 4.24 20.04 11.89
CA SER A 249 5.13 21.09 12.41
C SER A 249 5.90 20.73 13.67
N THR A 250 5.49 19.71 14.43
CA THR A 250 6.06 19.46 15.76
C THR A 250 6.55 18.03 16.01
N TYR A 251 6.31 17.10 15.09
CA TYR A 251 6.70 15.69 15.22
C TYR A 251 7.88 15.40 14.30
N THR A 252 8.75 14.48 14.68
CA THR A 252 9.85 13.98 13.84
C THR A 252 9.28 13.12 12.73
N LYS A 253 9.52 13.51 11.48
CA LYS A 253 9.00 12.85 10.27
C LYS A 253 10.08 11.95 9.69
N MET A 254 9.79 10.65 9.59
CA MET A 254 10.70 9.68 8.99
C MET A 254 10.11 8.96 7.78
N LEU A 255 10.99 8.61 6.87
CA LEU A 255 10.74 7.84 5.66
C LEU A 255 11.85 6.79 5.53
N PHE A 256 11.49 5.55 5.24
CA PHE A 256 12.46 4.51 4.87
C PHE A 256 12.24 4.13 3.41
N VAL A 257 13.31 4.23 2.62
CA VAL A 257 13.30 3.94 1.19
C VAL A 257 14.13 2.70 0.89
N ARG A 258 14.00 2.20 -0.33
CA ARG A 258 14.73 1.05 -0.83
C ARG A 258 15.09 1.29 -2.28
N GLU A 259 16.19 0.72 -2.73
CA GLU A 259 16.61 0.72 -4.14
C GLU A 259 15.39 0.34 -5.02
N PRO A 260 15.00 1.18 -6.01
CA PRO A 260 13.72 1.03 -6.70
C PRO A 260 13.50 -0.31 -7.39
N PHE A 261 14.53 -0.90 -8.01
CA PHE A 261 14.43 -2.19 -8.70
C PHE A 261 14.35 -3.36 -7.72
N GLU A 262 15.12 -3.32 -6.63
CA GLU A 262 14.97 -4.28 -5.53
C GLU A 262 13.58 -4.22 -4.91
N ARG A 263 13.04 -3.00 -4.74
CA ARG A 263 11.69 -2.79 -4.20
C ARG A 263 10.62 -3.36 -5.14
N LEU A 264 10.76 -3.13 -6.45
CA LEU A 264 9.85 -3.67 -7.47
C LEU A 264 9.88 -5.21 -7.47
N VAL A 265 11.07 -5.82 -7.48
CA VAL A 265 11.22 -7.27 -7.45
C VAL A 265 10.67 -7.83 -6.14
N SER A 266 10.91 -7.17 -5.02
CA SER A 266 10.33 -7.59 -3.74
C SER A 266 8.80 -7.57 -3.77
N ALA A 267 8.17 -6.59 -4.45
CA ALA A 267 6.74 -6.56 -4.65
C ALA A 267 6.27 -7.73 -5.52
N PHE A 268 6.92 -7.95 -6.67
CA PHE A 268 6.57 -9.05 -7.58
C PHE A 268 6.61 -10.41 -6.87
N ARG A 269 7.72 -10.70 -6.18
CA ARG A 269 7.93 -11.97 -5.45
C ARG A 269 6.86 -12.19 -4.38
N ASP A 270 6.48 -11.14 -3.66
CA ASP A 270 5.45 -11.21 -2.61
C ASP A 270 4.02 -11.35 -3.14
N LYS A 271 3.74 -10.88 -4.36
CA LYS A 271 2.37 -10.81 -4.90
C LYS A 271 2.04 -11.90 -5.92
N PHE A 272 3.03 -12.43 -6.64
CA PHE A 272 2.81 -13.27 -7.81
C PHE A 272 3.53 -14.63 -7.81
N GLU A 273 4.52 -14.85 -6.93
CA GLU A 273 5.25 -16.15 -6.88
C GLU A 273 4.58 -17.18 -5.98
N HIS A 274 3.69 -16.73 -5.11
CA HIS A 274 3.00 -17.57 -4.12
C HIS A 274 1.50 -17.44 -4.25
N PRO A 275 0.71 -18.47 -3.88
CA PRO A 275 -0.74 -18.37 -3.84
C PRO A 275 -1.22 -17.10 -3.12
N ASN A 276 -1.97 -16.26 -3.84
CA ASN A 276 -2.44 -14.99 -3.34
C ASN A 276 -3.91 -14.77 -3.73
N SER A 277 -4.79 -14.73 -2.73
CA SER A 277 -6.25 -14.64 -2.93
C SER A 277 -6.75 -13.31 -3.47
N TYR A 278 -5.93 -12.26 -3.44
CA TYR A 278 -6.29 -10.94 -3.96
C TYR A 278 -5.55 -10.61 -5.25
N TYR A 279 -4.22 -10.72 -5.25
CA TYR A 279 -3.40 -10.26 -6.38
C TYR A 279 -3.53 -11.17 -7.60
N HIS A 280 -3.70 -12.49 -7.44
CA HIS A 280 -3.88 -13.36 -8.61
C HIS A 280 -5.21 -13.11 -9.31
N PRO A 281 -6.38 -13.10 -8.62
CA PRO A 281 -7.64 -12.84 -9.29
C PRO A 281 -7.75 -11.42 -9.88
N VAL A 282 -7.25 -10.40 -9.16
CA VAL A 282 -7.42 -8.99 -9.57
C VAL A 282 -6.38 -8.58 -10.61
N PHE A 283 -5.09 -8.77 -10.31
CA PHE A 283 -4.00 -8.33 -11.19
C PHE A 283 -3.53 -9.44 -12.11
N GLY A 284 -3.33 -10.64 -11.57
CA GLY A 284 -2.73 -11.75 -12.32
C GLY A 284 -3.55 -12.13 -13.55
N LYS A 285 -4.87 -12.29 -13.41
CA LYS A 285 -5.76 -12.54 -14.55
C LYS A 285 -5.67 -11.46 -15.62
N ALA A 286 -5.74 -10.20 -15.21
CA ALA A 286 -5.71 -9.06 -16.13
C ALA A 286 -4.37 -8.93 -16.87
N ILE A 287 -3.25 -9.20 -16.18
CA ILE A 287 -1.92 -9.23 -16.77
C ILE A 287 -1.82 -10.37 -17.79
N LEU A 288 -2.22 -11.59 -17.40
CA LEU A 288 -2.15 -12.77 -18.25
C LEU A 288 -3.04 -12.62 -19.49
N ALA A 289 -4.27 -12.16 -19.31
CA ALA A 289 -5.21 -11.96 -20.41
C ALA A 289 -4.73 -10.95 -21.45
N ARG A 290 -4.00 -9.91 -21.03
CA ARG A 290 -3.56 -8.82 -21.91
C ARG A 290 -2.19 -9.06 -22.55
N TYR A 291 -1.24 -9.63 -21.81
CA TYR A 291 0.17 -9.66 -22.23
C TYR A 291 0.69 -11.06 -22.57
N ARG A 292 -0.10 -12.12 -22.36
CA ARG A 292 0.29 -13.49 -22.73
C ARG A 292 -0.59 -14.00 -23.88
N ALA A 293 -0.06 -14.01 -25.09
CA ALA A 293 -0.78 -14.41 -26.30
C ALA A 293 -1.43 -15.81 -26.21
N ASN A 294 -0.71 -16.78 -25.63
CA ASN A 294 -1.17 -18.16 -25.49
C ASN A 294 -1.34 -18.56 -24.01
N ALA A 295 -2.13 -17.78 -23.26
CA ALA A 295 -2.42 -18.10 -21.86
C ALA A 295 -3.29 -19.35 -21.74
N SER A 296 -2.91 -20.29 -20.87
CA SER A 296 -3.73 -21.48 -20.62
C SER A 296 -5.05 -21.08 -19.95
N ARG A 297 -6.10 -21.90 -20.17
CA ARG A 297 -7.40 -21.71 -19.50
C ARG A 297 -7.25 -21.64 -17.98
N GLU A 298 -6.37 -22.47 -17.42
CA GLU A 298 -6.07 -22.45 -16.00
C GLU A 298 -5.46 -21.11 -15.56
N ALA A 299 -4.44 -20.61 -16.27
CA ALA A 299 -3.79 -19.34 -15.94
C ALA A 299 -4.78 -18.16 -16.00
N LEU A 300 -5.70 -18.15 -16.97
CA LEU A 300 -6.76 -17.15 -17.06
C LEU A 300 -7.82 -17.29 -15.95
N ARG A 301 -8.08 -18.52 -15.50
CA ARG A 301 -9.05 -18.82 -14.43
C ARG A 301 -8.50 -18.50 -13.04
N THR A 302 -7.21 -18.74 -12.78
CA THR A 302 -6.59 -18.55 -11.46
C THR A 302 -5.88 -17.21 -11.32
N GLY A 303 -5.31 -16.70 -12.42
CA GLY A 303 -4.40 -15.56 -12.41
C GLY A 303 -2.99 -15.89 -11.91
N SER A 304 -2.66 -17.16 -11.71
CA SER A 304 -1.35 -17.60 -11.20
C SER A 304 -0.30 -17.70 -12.30
N GLY A 305 0.97 -17.61 -11.91
CA GLY A 305 2.09 -17.83 -12.82
C GLY A 305 2.38 -16.65 -13.75
N VAL A 306 2.07 -15.43 -13.33
CA VAL A 306 2.53 -14.20 -13.99
C VAL A 306 4.06 -14.20 -14.02
N ARG A 307 4.66 -13.92 -15.17
CA ARG A 307 6.12 -13.81 -15.31
C ARG A 307 6.57 -12.37 -15.11
N PHE A 308 7.80 -12.17 -14.64
CA PHE A 308 8.31 -10.83 -14.37
C PHE A 308 8.28 -9.90 -15.60
N PRO A 309 8.65 -10.33 -16.83
CA PRO A 309 8.51 -9.49 -18.01
C PRO A 309 7.06 -9.06 -18.31
N GLU A 310 6.08 -9.94 -18.07
CA GLU A 310 4.65 -9.62 -18.25
C GLU A 310 4.19 -8.59 -17.21
N PHE A 311 4.68 -8.70 -15.97
CA PHE A 311 4.44 -7.70 -14.92
C PHE A 311 5.08 -6.35 -15.23
N VAL A 312 6.29 -6.32 -15.79
CA VAL A 312 6.95 -5.07 -16.21
C VAL A 312 6.20 -4.43 -17.40
N GLN A 313 5.73 -5.24 -18.36
CA GLN A 313 4.90 -4.73 -19.44
C GLN A 313 3.60 -4.09 -18.90
N TYR A 314 2.96 -4.71 -17.92
CA TYR A 314 1.83 -4.12 -17.19
C TYR A 314 2.20 -2.80 -16.49
N LEU A 315 3.37 -2.75 -15.83
CA LEU A 315 3.84 -1.57 -15.12
C LEU A 315 4.13 -0.39 -16.07
N LEU A 316 4.54 -0.66 -17.30
CA LEU A 316 4.89 0.37 -18.28
C LEU A 316 3.72 0.75 -19.21
N ASP A 317 2.62 -0.03 -19.21
CA ASP A 317 1.43 0.28 -20.02
C ASP A 317 0.65 1.47 -19.42
N VAL A 318 0.50 2.55 -20.20
CA VAL A 318 -0.31 3.72 -19.80
C VAL A 318 -1.80 3.39 -19.76
N HIS A 319 -2.23 2.35 -20.48
CA HIS A 319 -3.59 1.81 -20.52
C HIS A 319 -3.71 0.48 -19.75
N ARG A 320 -2.88 0.31 -18.70
CA ARG A 320 -2.90 -0.91 -17.88
C ARG A 320 -4.32 -1.24 -17.37
N PRO A 321 -4.73 -2.51 -17.36
CA PRO A 321 -6.13 -2.90 -17.19
C PRO A 321 -6.71 -2.70 -15.77
N VAL A 322 -5.89 -2.62 -14.72
CA VAL A 322 -6.38 -2.51 -13.32
C VAL A 322 -6.01 -1.17 -12.71
N GLY A 323 -4.73 -0.78 -12.75
CA GLY A 323 -4.25 0.49 -12.24
C GLY A 323 -2.94 0.39 -11.47
N MET A 324 -2.57 1.49 -10.80
CA MET A 324 -1.36 1.49 -9.98
C MET A 324 -1.65 0.91 -8.60
N ASP A 325 -0.82 -0.01 -8.12
CA ASP A 325 -0.85 -0.48 -6.74
C ASP A 325 0.29 0.16 -5.94
N ILE A 326 0.06 0.31 -4.65
CA ILE A 326 0.98 0.96 -3.71
C ILE A 326 2.32 0.23 -3.58
N HIS A 327 2.37 -1.08 -3.86
CA HIS A 327 3.58 -1.86 -3.70
C HIS A 327 4.63 -1.53 -4.77
N TRP A 328 4.19 -1.05 -5.94
CA TRP A 328 5.05 -0.64 -7.06
C TRP A 328 4.82 0.82 -7.52
N ASP A 329 4.11 1.64 -6.74
CA ASP A 329 4.03 3.09 -7.00
C ASP A 329 5.36 3.80 -6.67
N HIS A 330 5.46 5.09 -6.90
CA HIS A 330 6.66 5.87 -6.63
C HIS A 330 6.67 6.31 -5.16
N VAL A 331 7.83 6.26 -4.50
CA VAL A 331 7.99 6.80 -3.14
C VAL A 331 7.68 8.30 -3.13
N SER A 332 8.15 9.02 -4.15
CA SER A 332 7.85 10.44 -4.36
C SER A 332 6.34 10.75 -4.42
N ARG A 333 5.51 9.81 -4.89
CA ARG A 333 4.05 9.94 -4.90
C ARG A 333 3.41 9.49 -3.59
N LEU A 334 3.85 8.36 -3.03
CA LEU A 334 3.31 7.79 -1.79
C LEU A 334 3.51 8.72 -0.59
N CYS A 335 4.68 9.37 -0.51
CA CYS A 335 5.10 10.12 0.67
C CYS A 335 5.23 11.63 0.43
N SER A 336 5.08 12.12 -0.80
CA SER A 336 5.10 13.56 -1.10
C SER A 336 6.28 14.34 -0.46
N PRO A 337 7.54 13.87 -0.55
CA PRO A 337 8.71 14.50 0.10
C PRO A 337 8.98 15.95 -0.34
N CYS A 338 8.44 16.38 -1.48
CA CYS A 338 8.52 17.79 -1.86
C CYS A 338 7.48 18.67 -1.14
N LEU A 339 6.42 18.09 -0.58
CA LEU A 339 5.39 18.80 0.20
C LEU A 339 5.59 18.64 1.71
N ILE A 340 6.28 17.59 2.13
CA ILE A 340 6.49 17.22 3.53
C ILE A 340 7.99 17.22 3.80
N ASP A 341 8.45 18.11 4.68
CA ASP A 341 9.87 18.18 5.05
C ASP A 341 10.23 17.03 5.99
N TYR A 342 10.73 15.92 5.45
CA TYR A 342 11.16 14.79 6.29
C TYR A 342 12.42 15.14 7.09
N ASP A 343 12.44 14.75 8.35
CA ASP A 343 13.59 14.94 9.26
C ASP A 343 14.59 13.78 9.16
N PHE A 344 14.12 12.62 8.71
CA PHE A 344 14.92 11.40 8.61
C PHE A 344 14.57 10.60 7.36
N VAL A 345 15.60 10.26 6.57
CA VAL A 345 15.49 9.35 5.42
C VAL A 345 16.40 8.15 5.68
N GLY A 346 15.82 7.00 6.01
CA GLY A 346 16.55 5.75 6.16
C GLY A 346 16.55 4.94 4.86
N LYS A 347 17.55 4.08 4.69
CA LYS A 347 17.68 3.18 3.54
C LYS A 347 17.54 1.73 3.98
N PHE A 348 16.85 0.92 3.19
CA PHE A 348 16.69 -0.51 3.44
C PHE A 348 18.03 -1.25 3.43
N GLU A 349 18.96 -0.78 2.61
CA GLU A 349 20.31 -1.34 2.47
C GLU A 349 21.14 -1.12 3.75
N SER A 350 20.85 -0.08 4.53
CA SER A 350 21.49 0.25 5.82
C SER A 350 20.49 0.20 6.99
N MET A 351 19.47 -0.66 6.90
CA MET A 351 18.32 -0.65 7.82
C MET A 351 18.71 -0.77 9.30
N GLU A 352 19.66 -1.64 9.64
CA GLU A 352 20.06 -1.85 11.03
C GLU A 352 20.63 -0.55 11.65
N ASP A 353 21.59 0.06 10.96
CA ASP A 353 22.26 1.26 11.42
C ASP A 353 21.31 2.46 11.45
N ASP A 354 20.56 2.66 10.37
CA ASP A 354 19.61 3.77 10.27
C ASP A 354 18.48 3.65 11.29
N ALA A 355 17.97 2.44 11.54
CA ALA A 355 16.92 2.25 12.51
C ALA A 355 17.41 2.45 13.95
N ASN A 356 18.59 1.90 14.29
CA ASN A 356 19.21 2.12 15.61
C ASN A 356 19.53 3.61 15.83
N PHE A 357 20.01 4.29 14.77
CA PHE A 357 20.26 5.73 14.79
C PHE A 357 18.97 6.51 15.06
N PHE A 358 17.91 6.23 14.31
CA PHE A 358 16.60 6.86 14.48
C PHE A 358 16.01 6.63 15.87
N LEU A 359 16.01 5.38 16.37
CA LEU A 359 15.49 5.02 17.68
C LEU A 359 16.20 5.77 18.82
N SER A 360 17.53 5.92 18.71
CA SER A 360 18.31 6.74 19.64
C SER A 360 17.92 8.22 19.58
N LEU A 361 17.74 8.79 18.38
CA LEU A 361 17.35 10.20 18.18
C LEU A 361 16.00 10.52 18.85
N ILE A 362 15.03 9.61 18.77
CA ILE A 362 13.71 9.80 19.39
C ILE A 362 13.67 9.38 20.86
N ARG A 363 14.81 8.98 21.45
CA ARG A 363 14.94 8.48 22.83
C ARG A 363 14.02 7.29 23.11
N ALA A 364 13.91 6.38 22.15
CA ALA A 364 13.19 5.12 22.33
C ALA A 364 13.82 4.28 23.47
N PRO A 365 13.07 3.34 24.06
CA PRO A 365 13.60 2.39 25.04
C PRO A 365 14.84 1.65 24.49
N ARG A 366 15.90 1.53 25.30
CA ARG A 366 17.20 0.96 24.86
C ARG A 366 17.12 -0.50 24.41
N ASN A 367 16.12 -1.25 24.88
CA ASN A 367 15.87 -2.64 24.50
C ASN A 367 15.05 -2.78 23.21
N LEU A 368 14.49 -1.68 22.68
CA LEU A 368 13.76 -1.70 21.42
C LEU A 368 14.75 -1.56 20.27
N THR A 369 14.78 -2.58 19.41
CA THR A 369 15.57 -2.61 18.18
C THR A 369 14.68 -2.90 16.98
N PHE A 370 15.18 -2.60 15.79
CA PHE A 370 14.46 -2.93 14.57
C PHE A 370 14.43 -4.45 14.35
N PRO A 371 13.25 -5.05 14.13
CA PRO A 371 13.13 -6.51 13.99
C PRO A 371 13.85 -7.02 12.74
N ARG A 372 14.67 -8.07 12.90
CA ARG A 372 15.42 -8.71 11.80
C ARG A 372 14.70 -9.86 11.13
N PHE A 373 13.57 -10.32 11.67
CA PHE A 373 12.81 -11.43 11.08
C PHE A 373 12.03 -11.01 9.83
N LYS A 374 11.78 -11.97 8.95
CA LYS A 374 10.93 -11.83 7.76
C LYS A 374 9.61 -12.55 8.06
N ASP A 375 8.49 -11.84 7.97
CA ASP A 375 7.20 -12.39 8.37
C ASP A 375 6.56 -13.27 7.29
N ARG A 376 6.44 -12.76 6.06
CA ARG A 376 5.93 -13.52 4.91
C ARG A 376 7.04 -14.24 4.16
N HIS A 377 6.76 -15.48 3.75
CA HIS A 377 7.71 -16.32 3.01
C HIS A 377 9.07 -16.37 3.73
N SER A 378 9.04 -16.61 5.05
CA SER A 378 10.16 -16.44 5.97
C SER A 378 11.39 -17.27 5.60
N GLN A 379 11.18 -18.43 4.97
CA GLN A 379 12.24 -19.34 4.53
C GLN A 379 12.99 -18.85 3.28
N GLU A 380 12.44 -17.87 2.56
CA GLU A 380 13.11 -17.33 1.38
C GLU A 380 14.05 -16.18 1.71
N ALA A 381 15.17 -16.15 1.00
CA ALA A 381 16.07 -15.01 0.99
C ALA A 381 15.32 -13.69 0.70
N ARG A 382 15.65 -12.65 1.47
CA ARG A 382 15.25 -11.28 1.16
C ARG A 382 15.74 -10.93 -0.24
N THR A 383 14.95 -10.15 -0.97
CA THR A 383 15.41 -9.56 -2.23
C THR A 383 16.67 -8.75 -1.95
N THR A 384 17.66 -8.86 -2.83
CA THR A 384 18.94 -8.14 -2.78
C THR A 384 19.24 -7.63 -4.19
N ALA A 385 20.24 -6.76 -4.35
CA ALA A 385 20.72 -6.30 -5.65
C ALA A 385 21.00 -7.48 -6.61
N ARG A 386 21.63 -8.55 -6.13
CA ARG A 386 21.90 -9.76 -6.92
C ARG A 386 20.62 -10.40 -7.45
N ILE A 387 19.61 -10.57 -6.58
CA ILE A 387 18.32 -11.14 -6.99
C ILE A 387 17.64 -10.19 -7.97
N ALA A 388 17.59 -8.88 -7.67
CA ALA A 388 16.99 -7.91 -8.59
C ALA A 388 17.65 -7.97 -9.98
N HIS A 389 18.98 -8.08 -10.03
CA HIS A 389 19.71 -8.23 -11.28
C HIS A 389 19.26 -9.46 -12.09
N GLN A 390 19.01 -10.60 -11.45
CA GLN A 390 18.53 -11.83 -12.10
C GLN A 390 17.14 -11.67 -12.72
N TYR A 391 16.24 -10.89 -12.12
CA TYR A 391 14.91 -10.63 -12.67
C TYR A 391 14.99 -9.67 -13.86
N PHE A 392 15.75 -8.59 -13.73
CA PHE A 392 15.91 -7.59 -14.79
C PHE A 392 16.78 -8.07 -15.96
N ALA A 393 17.58 -9.13 -15.78
CA ALA A 393 18.26 -9.83 -16.87
C ALA A 393 17.29 -10.53 -17.85
N GLN A 394 16.05 -10.80 -17.42
CA GLN A 394 14.99 -11.36 -18.28
C GLN A 394 14.37 -10.32 -19.23
N LEU A 395 14.70 -9.04 -19.05
CA LEU A 395 14.13 -7.93 -19.81
C LEU A 395 15.07 -7.51 -20.95
N SER A 396 14.51 -6.86 -21.97
CA SER A 396 15.32 -6.15 -22.97
C SER A 396 15.95 -4.87 -22.36
N ALA A 397 17.02 -4.37 -22.99
CA ALA A 397 17.63 -3.10 -22.59
C ALA A 397 16.60 -1.94 -22.59
N LEU A 398 15.71 -1.90 -23.59
CA LEU A 398 14.64 -0.92 -23.65
C LEU A 398 13.65 -1.05 -22.48
N GLN A 399 13.27 -2.27 -22.10
CA GLN A 399 12.41 -2.48 -20.93
C GLN A 399 13.11 -2.05 -19.63
N ARG A 400 14.41 -2.33 -19.48
CA ARG A 400 15.21 -1.84 -18.34
C ARG A 400 15.25 -0.32 -18.29
N GLN A 401 15.57 0.34 -19.40
CA GLN A 401 15.58 1.81 -19.50
C GLN A 401 14.23 2.39 -19.12
N ARG A 402 13.14 1.93 -19.74
CA ARG A 402 11.81 2.47 -19.45
C ARG A 402 11.36 2.23 -18.00
N THR A 403 11.80 1.14 -17.38
CA THR A 403 11.54 0.88 -15.96
C THR A 403 12.38 1.79 -15.06
N TYR A 404 13.62 2.09 -15.45
CA TYR A 404 14.46 3.09 -14.78
C TYR A 404 13.83 4.49 -14.88
N ASP A 405 13.42 4.89 -16.09
CA ASP A 405 12.75 6.18 -16.34
C ASP A 405 11.47 6.33 -15.51
N PHE A 406 10.70 5.24 -15.39
CA PHE A 406 9.51 5.19 -14.53
C PHE A 406 9.88 5.55 -13.08
N TYR A 407 10.93 4.96 -12.51
CA TYR A 407 11.38 5.26 -11.14
C TYR A 407 12.41 6.40 -11.03
N TYR A 408 12.69 7.15 -12.10
CA TYR A 408 13.81 8.09 -12.15
C TYR A 408 13.79 9.12 -11.02
N MET A 409 12.60 9.62 -10.67
CA MET A 409 12.46 10.58 -9.57
C MET A 409 12.87 9.99 -8.21
N ASP A 410 12.61 8.71 -7.96
CA ASP A 410 13.02 8.05 -6.72
C ASP A 410 14.54 7.81 -6.72
N TYR A 411 15.14 7.42 -7.86
CA TYR A 411 16.60 7.32 -7.99
C TYR A 411 17.30 8.62 -7.67
N LEU A 412 16.85 9.70 -8.30
CA LEU A 412 17.40 11.03 -8.12
C LEU A 412 17.25 11.51 -6.67
N MET A 413 16.03 11.45 -6.14
CA MET A 413 15.69 12.04 -4.85
C MET A 413 16.37 11.36 -3.67
N PHE A 414 16.62 10.05 -3.77
CA PHE A 414 17.23 9.26 -2.71
C PHE A 414 18.69 8.87 -3.00
N ASN A 415 19.29 9.48 -4.01
CA ASN A 415 20.67 9.28 -4.42
C ASN A 415 21.03 7.79 -4.55
N TYR A 416 20.27 7.08 -5.40
CA TYR A 416 20.58 5.71 -5.77
C TYR A 416 21.38 5.69 -7.09
N SER A 417 22.40 4.84 -7.15
CA SER A 417 23.16 4.61 -8.37
C SER A 417 22.33 3.85 -9.40
N LYS A 418 22.65 4.03 -10.69
CA LYS A 418 22.08 3.21 -11.76
C LYS A 418 22.41 1.73 -11.52
N PRO A 419 21.42 0.83 -11.51
CA PRO A 419 21.64 -0.59 -11.21
C PRO A 419 22.23 -1.40 -12.38
N PHE A 420 22.22 -0.84 -13.60
CA PHE A 420 22.78 -1.46 -14.80
C PHE A 420 23.59 -0.47 -15.62
N ALA A 421 24.62 -0.97 -16.32
CA ALA A 421 25.53 -0.17 -17.14
C ALA A 421 24.89 0.31 -18.46
N ASP A 422 23.84 -0.36 -18.93
CA ASP A 422 23.12 -0.04 -20.17
C ASP A 422 22.02 1.03 -19.98
N LEU A 423 21.98 1.71 -18.82
CA LEU A 423 21.01 2.75 -18.50
C LEU A 423 21.56 4.15 -18.79
N TYR A 424 20.81 4.94 -19.55
CA TYR A 424 21.13 6.31 -19.98
C TYR A 424 20.45 7.36 -19.13
#